data_AF-A0A932BUK4-F1
#
_entry.id   AF-A0A932BUK4-F1
#
_cell.length_a   1.000
_cell.length_b   1.000
_cell.length_c   1.000
_cell.angle_alpha   90.00
_cell.angle_beta   90.00
_cell.angle_gamma   90.00
#
_symmetry.space_group_name_H-M   'P 1'
#
loop_
_entity.id
_entity.type
_entity.pdbx_description
1 polymer ?
#
loop_
_entity_poly.entity_id
_entity_poly.type
_entity_poly.pdbx_seq_one_letter_code
_entity_poly.pdbx_strand_id
1 'polypeptide(L)'
;MGPLNFLLWAIGVLLIAVGMQRARAPWSRYQALREQDRNVARYEAWRGGLRDKGTTGASVAMAILRRQARNGALIAAAGVVILFLGFALPT
;
A
#
# COMPACT_ATOMS: atom_id res chain seq x y z
N MET A 1 12.34 31.03 -8.60
CA MET A 1 11.32 30.29 -7.83
C MET A 1 10.02 31.06 -7.90
N GLY A 2 9.08 30.60 -8.74
CA GLY A 2 7.82 31.27 -9.03
C GLY A 2 6.60 30.57 -8.39
N PRO A 3 5.41 31.15 -8.52
CA PRO A 3 4.16 30.63 -7.94
C PRO A 3 3.83 29.19 -8.37
N LEU A 4 4.25 28.78 -9.56
CA LEU A 4 4.10 27.40 -10.04
C LEU A 4 4.82 26.38 -9.15
N ASN A 5 6.03 26.71 -8.66
CA ASN A 5 6.81 25.78 -7.84
C ASN A 5 6.16 25.54 -6.49
N PHE A 6 5.62 26.60 -5.88
CA PHE A 6 4.84 26.49 -4.65
C PHE A 6 3.60 25.61 -4.84
N LEU A 7 2.92 25.75 -5.98
CA LEU A 7 1.73 24.96 -6.30
C LEU A 7 2.08 23.48 -6.49
N LEU A 8 3.18 23.18 -7.18
CA LEU A 8 3.72 21.82 -7.33
C LEU A 8 4.08 21.21 -5.97
N TRP A 9 4.75 21.95 -5.09
CA TRP A 9 5.07 21.47 -3.76
C TRP A 9 3.82 21.18 -2.92
N ALA A 10 2.86 22.10 -2.92
CA ALA A 10 1.61 21.92 -2.19
C ALA A 10 0.84 20.68 -2.67
N ILE A 11 0.69 20.50 -3.99
CA ILE A 11 0.06 19.31 -4.57
C ILE A 11 0.86 18.04 -4.24
N GLY A 12 2.19 18.09 -4.35
CA GLY A 12 3.06 16.95 -4.04
C GLY A 12 2.88 16.47 -2.60
N VAL A 13 2.95 17.39 -1.63
CA VAL A 13 2.73 17.10 -0.21
C VAL A 13 1.32 16.55 0.04
N LEU A 14 0.30 17.14 -0.59
CA LEU A 14 -1.09 16.69 -0.46
C LEU A 14 -1.26 15.25 -0.94
N LEU A 15 -0.71 14.91 -2.11
CA LEU A 15 -0.78 13.55 -2.66
C LEU A 15 -0.03 12.54 -1.81
N ILE A 16 1.13 12.91 -1.26
CA ILE A 16 1.87 12.07 -0.31
C ILE A 16 1.01 11.75 0.91
N ALA A 17 0.39 12.76 1.52
CA ALA A 17 -0.46 12.59 2.70
C ALA A 17 -1.67 11.69 2.41
N VAL A 18 -2.41 11.97 1.33
CA VAL A 18 -3.59 11.19 0.91
C VAL A 18 -3.20 9.75 0.54
N GLY A 19 -2.11 9.57 -0.19
CA GLY A 19 -1.60 8.25 -0.57
C GLY A 19 -1.23 7.40 0.65
N MET A 20 -0.52 7.98 1.62
CA MET A 20 -0.20 7.32 2.89
C MET A 20 -1.46 6.95 3.69
N GLN A 21 -2.41 7.88 3.83
CA GLN A 21 -3.65 7.61 4.54
C GLN A 21 -4.44 6.46 3.91
N ARG A 22 -4.54 6.44 2.57
CA ARG A 22 -5.23 5.37 1.83
C ARG A 22 -4.49 4.03 1.88
N ALA A 23 -3.16 4.03 1.98
CA ALA A 23 -2.38 2.80 2.09
C ALA A 23 -2.44 2.17 3.49
N ARG A 24 -2.53 3.00 4.54
CA ARG A 24 -2.33 2.56 5.94
C ARG A 24 -3.36 1.55 6.42
N ALA A 25 -4.65 1.82 6.22
CA ALA A 25 -5.71 0.94 6.70
C ALA A 25 -5.74 -0.43 5.99
N PRO A 26 -5.69 -0.51 4.64
CA PRO A 26 -5.63 -1.79 3.95
C PRO A 26 -4.36 -2.58 4.29
N TRP A 27 -3.22 -1.91 4.44
CA TRP A 27 -1.96 -2.58 4.79
C TRP A 27 -2.00 -3.21 6.18
N SER A 28 -2.55 -2.50 7.18
CA SER A 28 -2.71 -3.03 8.53
C SER A 28 -3.57 -4.30 8.54
N ARG A 29 -4.72 -4.28 7.85
CA ARG A 29 -5.61 -5.45 7.72
C ARG A 29 -4.95 -6.60 6.97
N TYR A 30 -4.20 -6.30 5.91
CA TYR A 30 -3.43 -7.31 5.17
C TYR A 30 -2.43 -8.02 6.09
N GLN A 31 -1.68 -7.27 6.90
CA GLN A 31 -0.70 -7.86 7.82
C GLN A 31 -1.36 -8.72 8.90
N ALA A 32 -2.50 -8.28 9.45
CA ALA A 32 -3.26 -9.07 10.41
C ALA A 32 -3.73 -10.41 9.81
N LEU A 33 -4.32 -10.39 8.61
CA LEU A 33 -4.74 -11.60 7.88
C LEU A 33 -3.56 -12.50 7.54
N ARG A 34 -2.44 -11.92 7.10
CA ARG A 34 -1.23 -12.66 6.77
C ARG A 34 -0.67 -13.40 7.97
N GLU A 35 -0.71 -12.79 9.16
CA GLU A 35 -0.23 -13.43 10.38
C GLU A 35 -1.16 -14.58 10.82
N GLN A 36 -2.48 -14.41 10.67
CA GLN A 36 -3.43 -15.50 10.89
C GLN A 36 -3.21 -16.66 9.93
N ASP A 37 -3.04 -16.39 8.63
CA ASP A 37 -2.80 -17.44 7.62
C ASP A 37 -1.50 -18.22 7.89
N ARG A 38 -0.45 -17.53 8.36
CA ARG A 38 0.79 -18.19 8.82
C ARG A 38 0.57 -19.08 10.05
N ASN A 39 -0.23 -18.63 11.01
CA ASN A 39 -0.55 -19.43 12.19
C ASN A 39 -1.31 -20.69 11.82
N VAL A 40 -2.31 -20.56 10.94
CA VAL A 40 -3.06 -21.70 10.40
C VAL A 40 -2.12 -22.66 9.67
N ALA A 41 -1.24 -22.15 8.79
CA ALA A 41 -0.28 -22.98 8.08
C ALA A 41 0.66 -23.76 9.04
N ARG A 42 1.12 -23.13 10.12
CA ARG A 42 1.91 -23.81 11.16
C ARG A 42 1.13 -24.91 11.88
N TYR A 43 -0.10 -24.61 12.28
CA TYR A 43 -0.97 -25.58 12.94
C TYR A 43 -1.30 -26.78 12.03
N GLU A 44 -1.58 -26.52 10.76
CA GLU A 44 -1.85 -27.56 9.78
C GLU A 44 -0.62 -28.40 9.47
N ALA A 45 0.58 -27.81 9.42
CA ALA A 45 1.82 -28.56 9.28
C ALA A 45 2.05 -29.52 10.46
N TRP A 46 1.77 -29.06 11.69
CA TRP A 46 1.88 -29.90 12.88
C TRP A 46 0.88 -31.07 12.89
N ARG A 47 -0.33 -30.88 12.35
CA ARG A 47 -1.39 -31.91 12.33
C ARG A 47 -1.29 -32.93 11.18
N GLY A 48 -0.20 -32.93 10.41
CA GLY A 48 -0.02 -33.87 9.29
C GLY A 48 -0.41 -33.34 7.90
N GLY A 49 -0.66 -32.03 7.75
CA GLY A 49 -0.39 -31.32 6.49
C GLY A 49 -1.31 -31.57 5.30
N LEU A 50 -2.59 -31.90 5.48
CA LEU A 50 -3.57 -31.99 4.39
C LEU A 50 -4.20 -30.63 4.04
N ARG A 51 -3.38 -29.59 3.81
CA ARG A 51 -3.93 -28.31 3.31
C ARG A 51 -4.15 -28.41 1.82
N ASP A 52 -5.41 -28.27 1.41
CA ASP A 52 -5.72 -28.17 -0.01
C ASP A 52 -5.08 -26.89 -0.58
N LYS A 53 -4.37 -27.00 -1.72
CA LYS A 53 -3.57 -25.90 -2.30
C LYS A 53 -4.43 -24.85 -3.01
N GLY A 54 -5.74 -24.92 -2.87
CA GLY A 54 -6.71 -24.06 -3.54
C GLY A 54 -6.75 -22.62 -3.00
N THR A 55 -7.31 -21.74 -3.83
CA THR A 55 -7.58 -20.35 -3.47
C THR A 55 -8.63 -20.29 -2.35
N THR A 56 -8.25 -19.74 -1.19
CA THR A 56 -9.17 -19.53 -0.06
C THR A 56 -9.76 -18.12 -0.10
N GLY A 57 -10.91 -17.92 0.55
CA GLY A 57 -11.46 -16.57 0.74
C GLY A 57 -10.47 -15.60 1.41
N ALA A 58 -9.65 -16.09 2.34
CA ALA A 58 -8.57 -15.32 2.96
C ALA A 58 -7.51 -14.86 1.95
N SER A 59 -7.10 -15.75 1.03
CA SER A 59 -6.14 -15.40 -0.02
C SER A 59 -6.67 -14.33 -0.98
N VAL A 60 -7.96 -14.39 -1.32
CA VAL A 60 -8.64 -13.37 -2.14
C VAL A 60 -8.70 -12.04 -1.39
N ALA A 61 -9.12 -12.03 -0.13
CA ALA A 61 -9.17 -10.83 0.70
C ALA A 61 -7.78 -10.18 0.84
N MET A 62 -6.74 -10.98 1.06
CA MET A 62 -5.35 -10.51 1.09
C MET A 62 -4.92 -9.86 -0.23
N ALA A 63 -5.28 -10.45 -1.37
CA ALA A 63 -4.97 -9.88 -2.69
C ALA A 63 -5.66 -8.52 -2.91
N ILE A 64 -6.92 -8.39 -2.51
CA ILE A 64 -7.67 -7.12 -2.60
C ILE A 64 -7.04 -6.05 -1.71
N LEU A 65 -6.75 -6.36 -0.45
CA LEU A 65 -6.14 -5.42 0.50
C LEU A 65 -4.75 -4.98 0.04
N ARG A 66 -3.95 -5.91 -0.49
CA ARG A 66 -2.64 -5.61 -1.06
C ARG A 66 -2.76 -4.67 -2.26
N ARG A 67 -3.77 -4.87 -3.13
CA ARG A 67 -4.02 -3.97 -4.26
C ARG A 67 -4.43 -2.57 -3.80
N GLN A 68 -5.29 -2.46 -2.79
CA GLN A 68 -5.68 -1.17 -2.21
C GLN A 68 -4.49 -0.45 -1.59
N ALA A 69 -3.66 -1.16 -0.81
CA ALA A 69 -2.44 -0.61 -0.23
C ALA A 69 -1.46 -0.15 -1.33
N ARG A 70 -1.29 -0.95 -2.39
CA ARG A 70 -0.45 -0.61 -3.55
C ARG A 70 -0.95 0.65 -4.25
N ASN A 71 -2.26 0.80 -4.46
CA ASN A 71 -2.80 2.00 -5.09
C ASN A 71 -2.53 3.26 -4.24
N GLY A 72 -2.70 3.17 -2.92
CA GLY A 72 -2.33 4.26 -2.01
C GLY A 72 -0.83 4.60 -2.09
N ALA A 73 0.04 3.60 -2.14
CA ALA A 73 1.48 3.79 -2.30
C ALA A 73 1.85 4.43 -3.64
N LEU A 74 1.16 4.07 -4.74
CA LEU A 74 1.36 4.69 -6.05
C LEU A 74 0.95 6.17 -6.05
N ILE A 75 -0.15 6.53 -5.38
CA ILE A 75 -0.55 7.93 -5.20
C ILE A 75 0.53 8.70 -4.44
N ALA A 76 1.04 8.13 -3.34
CA ALA A 76 2.11 8.76 -2.58
C ALA A 76 3.39 8.94 -3.41
N ALA A 77 3.77 7.92 -4.19
CA ALA A 77 4.92 7.97 -5.09
C ALA A 77 4.77 9.06 -6.17
N ALA A 78 3.58 9.20 -6.77
CA ALA A 78 3.30 10.29 -7.70
C ALA A 78 3.44 11.67 -7.04
N GLY A 79 2.98 11.80 -5.78
CA GLY A 79 3.18 13.01 -5.00
C GLY A 79 4.66 13.35 -4.77
N VAL A 80 5.50 12.35 -4.48
CA VAL A 80 6.96 12.51 -4.37
C VAL A 80 7.55 13.03 -5.69
N VAL A 81 7.18 12.44 -6.82
CA VAL A 81 7.66 12.88 -8.14
C VAL A 81 7.28 14.35 -8.39
N ILE A 82 6.04 14.73 -8.13
CA ILE A 82 5.57 16.13 -8.31
C ILE A 82 6.30 17.09 -7.37
N LEU A 83 6.52 16.69 -6.11
CA LEU A 83 7.29 17.49 -5.15
C LEU A 83 8.70 17.79 -5.66
N PHE A 84 9.40 16.78 -6.19
CA PHE A 84 10.73 16.95 -6.77
C PHE A 84 10.72 17.79 -8.06
N LEU A 85 9.69 17.67 -8.90
CA LEU A 85 9.54 18.53 -10.07
C LEU A 85 9.46 20.02 -9.71
N GLY A 86 8.81 20.37 -8.59
CA GLY A 86 8.78 21.75 -8.10
C GLY A 86 10.16 22.31 -7.71
N PHE A 87 11.14 21.45 -7.41
CA PHE A 87 12.53 21.87 -7.20
C PHE A 87 13.35 21.91 -8.49
N ALA A 88 13.08 20.98 -9.42
CA ALA A 88 13.87 20.80 -10.64
C ALA A 88 13.52 21.80 -11.75
N LEU A 89 12.28 22.31 -11.78
CA LEU A 89 11.84 23.23 -12.82
C LEU A 89 12.33 24.66 -12.56
N PRO A 90 13.10 25.25 -13.49
CA PRO A 90 13.41 26.67 -13.44
C PRO A 90 12.15 27.48 -13.76
N THR A 91 11.79 28.39 -12.86
CA THR A 91 10.72 29.39 -13.03
C THR A 91 11.29 30.74 -13.37
#